data_AF-A0A9E0KQS4-F1
#
_entry.id   AF-A0A9E0KQS4-F1
#
_cell.length_a   1.000
_cell.length_b   1.000
_cell.length_c   1.000
_cell.angle_alpha   90.00
_cell.angle_beta   90.00
_cell.angle_gamma   90.00
#
_symmetry.space_group_name_H-M   'P 1'
#
loop_
_entity.id
_entity.type
_entity.pdbx_description
1 polymer ?
#
loop_
_entity_poly.entity_id
_entity_poly.type
_entity_poly.pdbx_seq_one_letter_code
_entity_poly.pdbx_strand_id
1 'polypeptide(L)'
;MHKWKRLALIVLLVAALVFAGAVVAALALEPAAPAANSLSWQVIASGGQTMSGGSYTMLSTVGQPVAGQATGGSYTLMSGYWQTFQAAVRSILLPFIVGSP
;
A
#
# COMPACT_ATOMS: atom_id res chain seq x y z
N MET A 1 -36.46 -59.58 22.37
CA MET A 1 -36.63 -58.52 21.35
C MET A 1 -36.33 -57.08 21.83
N HIS A 2 -36.26 -56.78 23.14
CA HIS A 2 -35.99 -55.41 23.62
C HIS A 2 -34.51 -54.97 23.64
N LYS A 3 -33.56 -55.89 23.87
CA LYS A 3 -32.12 -55.56 23.99
C LYS A 3 -31.51 -55.00 22.69
N TRP A 4 -31.91 -55.56 21.54
CA TRP A 4 -31.45 -55.11 20.22
C TRP A 4 -31.99 -53.73 19.82
N LYS A 5 -33.27 -53.45 20.16
CA LYS A 5 -33.86 -52.12 19.94
C LYS A 5 -33.17 -51.04 20.78
N ARG A 6 -32.77 -51.37 22.01
CA ARG A 6 -32.01 -50.47 22.89
C ARG A 6 -30.60 -50.20 22.36
N LEU A 7 -29.90 -51.23 21.89
CA LEU A 7 -28.58 -51.06 21.26
C LEU A 7 -28.65 -50.21 20.00
N ALA A 8 -29.63 -50.46 19.13
CA ALA A 8 -29.87 -49.65 17.93
C ALA A 8 -30.16 -48.18 18.27
N LEU A 9 -30.96 -47.90 19.30
CA LEU A 9 -31.23 -46.55 19.79
C LEU A 9 -29.97 -45.85 20.31
N ILE A 10 -29.12 -46.54 21.07
CA ILE A 10 -27.87 -45.98 21.59
C ILE A 10 -26.92 -45.61 20.44
N VAL A 11 -26.76 -46.50 19.46
CA VAL A 11 -25.92 -46.24 18.28
C VAL A 11 -26.43 -45.04 17.49
N LEU A 12 -27.75 -44.93 17.30
CA LEU A 12 -28.36 -43.81 16.58
C LEU A 12 -28.18 -42.48 17.33
N LEU A 13 -28.31 -42.49 18.66
CA LEU A 13 -28.05 -41.30 19.49
C LEU A 13 -26.58 -40.86 19.45
N VAL A 14 -25.64 -41.81 19.51
CA VAL A 14 -24.21 -41.50 19.39
C VAL A 14 -23.88 -40.93 18.01
N ALA A 15 -24.41 -41.52 16.95
CA ALA A 15 -24.23 -41.01 15.59
C ALA A 15 -24.80 -39.59 15.42
N ALA A 16 -25.98 -39.31 15.99
CA ALA A 16 -26.58 -37.99 15.99
C ALA A 16 -25.73 -36.96 16.76
N LEU A 17 -25.14 -37.36 17.90
CA LEU A 17 -24.27 -36.50 18.69
C LEU A 17 -22.98 -36.15 17.96
N VAL A 18 -22.36 -37.14 17.31
CA VAL A 18 -21.15 -36.94 16.48
C VAL A 18 -21.45 -36.03 15.30
N PHE A 19 -22.59 -36.24 14.63
CA PHE A 19 -23.01 -35.39 13.52
C PHE A 19 -23.24 -33.94 13.96
N ALA A 20 -23.94 -33.74 15.08
CA ALA A 20 -24.15 -32.40 15.64
C ALA A 20 -22.82 -31.72 15.98
N GLY A 21 -21.87 -32.45 16.58
CA GLY A 21 -20.53 -31.93 16.87
C GLY A 21 -19.76 -31.52 15.60
N ALA A 22 -19.84 -32.32 14.54
CA ALA A 22 -19.22 -32.00 13.26
C ALA A 22 -19.83 -30.76 12.59
N VAL A 23 -21.16 -30.59 12.68
CA VAL A 23 -21.85 -29.39 12.17
C VAL A 23 -21.42 -28.14 12.93
N VAL A 24 -21.36 -28.19 14.27
CA VAL A 24 -20.90 -27.05 15.09
C VAL A 24 -19.45 -26.68 14.75
N ALA A 25 -18.58 -27.68 14.59
CA ALA A 25 -17.19 -27.45 14.21
C ALA A 25 -17.07 -26.81 12.82
N ALA A 26 -17.84 -27.28 11.84
CA ALA A 26 -17.83 -26.72 10.48
C ALA A 26 -18.32 -25.26 10.43
N LEU A 27 -19.31 -24.91 11.27
CA LEU A 27 -19.83 -23.55 11.37
C LEU A 27 -18.90 -22.59 12.13
N ALA A 28 -17.95 -23.11 12.91
CA ALA A 28 -16.97 -22.30 13.64
C ALA A 28 -15.75 -21.90 12.79
N LEU A 29 -15.64 -22.39 11.55
CA LEU A 29 -14.65 -21.88 10.61
C LEU A 29 -15.10 -20.52 10.08
N GLU A 30 -14.78 -19.46 10.82
CA GLU A 30 -14.76 -18.11 10.27
C GLU A 30 -13.68 -18.06 9.18
N PRO A 31 -14.01 -17.72 7.92
CA PRO A 31 -12.98 -17.50 6.92
C PRO A 31 -12.10 -16.35 7.43
N ALA A 32 -10.79 -16.60 7.55
CA ALA A 32 -9.85 -15.56 7.90
C ALA A 32 -10.00 -14.44 6.88
N ALA A 33 -10.54 -13.30 7.31
CA ALA A 33 -10.61 -12.12 6.47
C ALA A 33 -9.20 -11.84 5.94
N PRO A 34 -9.01 -11.59 4.63
CA PRO A 34 -7.72 -11.19 4.13
C PRO A 34 -7.30 -9.98 4.96
N ALA A 35 -6.16 -10.09 5.65
CA ALA A 35 -5.67 -9.01 6.49
C ALA A 35 -5.68 -7.74 5.64
N ALA A 36 -6.46 -6.75 6.05
CA ALA A 36 -6.65 -5.48 5.33
C ALA A 36 -5.40 -4.60 5.45
N ASN A 37 -4.23 -5.18 5.18
CA ASN A 37 -2.94 -4.50 5.07
C ASN A 37 -2.85 -3.77 3.72
N SER A 38 -3.92 -3.11 3.28
CA SER A 38 -3.84 -2.19 2.16
C SER A 38 -3.16 -0.92 2.66
N LEU A 39 -1.83 -0.93 2.65
CA LEU A 39 -1.05 0.29 2.74
C LEU A 39 -1.27 1.06 1.43
N SER A 40 -2.23 1.99 1.45
CA SER A 40 -2.43 2.90 0.33
C SER A 40 -1.22 3.82 0.22
N TRP A 41 -0.53 3.74 -0.91
CA TRP A 41 0.59 4.63 -1.19
C TRP A 41 0.08 6.07 -1.31
N GLN A 42 0.56 6.96 -0.44
CA GLN A 42 0.25 8.39 -0.48
C GLN A 42 1.52 9.18 -0.74
N VAL A 43 1.47 10.06 -1.73
CA VAL A 43 2.52 11.06 -1.97
C VAL A 43 1.98 12.41 -1.53
N ILE A 44 2.62 13.01 -0.52
CA ILE A 44 2.44 14.43 -0.25
C ILE A 44 3.23 15.16 -1.34
N ALA A 45 2.54 15.64 -2.38
CA ALA A 45 3.17 16.49 -3.37
C ALA A 45 3.61 17.80 -2.69
N SER A 46 4.88 18.17 -2.86
CA SER A 46 5.45 19.41 -2.33
C SER A 46 4.54 20.60 -2.54
N GLY A 47 4.19 21.30 -1.46
CA GLY A 47 3.78 22.69 -1.54
C GLY A 47 4.96 23.58 -1.90
N GLY A 48 4.69 24.72 -2.53
CA GLY A 48 5.69 25.72 -2.89
C GLY A 48 5.04 27.09 -2.96
N GLN A 49 5.82 28.16 -2.76
CA GLN A 49 5.32 29.53 -2.83
C GLN A 49 6.35 30.42 -3.53
N THR A 50 5.84 31.40 -4.26
CA THR A 50 6.64 32.52 -4.77
C THR A 50 6.79 33.53 -3.65
N MET A 51 8.03 33.80 -3.25
CA MET A 51 8.38 34.83 -2.28
C MET A 51 9.11 35.94 -3.02
N SER A 52 8.75 37.21 -2.80
CA SER A 52 9.43 38.35 -3.43
C SER A 52 9.95 39.33 -2.37
N GLY A 53 11.07 39.97 -2.68
CA GLY A 53 11.72 40.97 -1.82
C GLY A 53 12.64 41.87 -2.64
N GLY A 54 12.34 43.17 -2.68
CA GLY A 54 13.04 44.12 -3.54
C GLY A 54 12.93 43.74 -5.02
N SER A 55 14.06 43.67 -5.73
CA SER A 55 14.12 43.23 -7.13
C SER A 55 14.23 41.71 -7.31
N TYR A 56 14.18 40.94 -6.22
CA TYR A 56 14.39 39.49 -6.27
C TYR A 56 13.08 38.74 -6.07
N THR A 57 12.91 37.68 -6.85
CA THR A 57 11.82 36.72 -6.72
C THR A 57 12.44 35.34 -6.49
N MET A 58 12.01 34.68 -5.41
CA MET A 58 12.40 33.35 -5.03
C MET A 58 11.21 32.41 -5.20
N LEU A 59 11.43 31.31 -5.89
CA LEU A 59 10.44 30.27 -6.09
C LEU A 59 10.85 29.07 -5.23
N SER A 60 10.06 28.77 -4.19
CA SER A 60 10.33 27.66 -3.28
C SER A 60 9.41 26.48 -3.55
N THR A 61 9.94 25.26 -3.41
CA THR A 61 9.17 24.00 -3.42
C THR A 61 9.67 23.12 -2.26
N VAL A 62 8.78 22.70 -1.36
CA VAL A 62 9.10 21.92 -0.16
C VAL A 62 8.89 20.43 -0.43
N GLY A 63 9.98 19.68 -0.55
CA GLY A 63 9.96 18.21 -0.53
C GLY A 63 9.39 17.58 -1.80
N GLN A 64 10.24 17.42 -2.82
CA GLN A 64 9.92 16.51 -3.92
C GLN A 64 10.57 15.15 -3.64
N PRO A 65 9.91 14.23 -2.90
CA PRO A 65 10.45 12.89 -2.67
C PRO A 65 10.63 12.09 -3.97
N VAL A 66 10.00 12.52 -5.07
CA VAL A 66 10.11 11.92 -6.41
C VAL A 66 10.66 12.94 -7.43
N ALA A 67 11.51 13.89 -7.02
CA ALA A 67 12.28 14.67 -7.99
C ALA A 67 13.36 13.78 -8.60
N GLY A 68 13.35 13.58 -9.92
CA GLY A 68 14.38 12.78 -10.56
C GLY A 68 14.05 12.35 -11.97
N GLN A 69 15.00 11.66 -12.58
CA GLN A 69 14.82 10.99 -13.86
C GLN A 69 14.52 9.51 -13.61
N ALA A 70 13.45 9.01 -14.21
CA ALA A 70 13.16 7.58 -14.30
C ALA A 70 13.25 7.14 -15.77
N THR A 71 13.84 5.99 -16.04
CA THR A 71 14.03 5.45 -17.39
C THR A 71 13.39 4.08 -17.52
N GLY A 72 12.71 3.82 -18.63
CA GLY A 72 12.12 2.52 -18.93
C GLY A 72 12.00 2.30 -20.44
N GLY A 73 12.74 1.31 -20.96
CA GLY A 73 12.84 1.07 -22.41
C GLY A 73 13.40 2.29 -23.14
N SER A 74 12.71 2.76 -24.17
CA SER A 74 13.07 3.96 -24.93
C SER A 74 12.52 5.26 -24.34
N TYR A 75 11.93 5.22 -23.14
CA TYR A 75 11.28 6.38 -22.53
C TYR A 75 12.04 6.88 -21.30
N THR A 76 12.12 8.20 -21.21
CA THR A 76 12.66 8.93 -20.06
C THR A 76 11.56 9.80 -19.49
N LEU A 77 11.22 9.57 -18.23
CA LEU A 77 10.29 10.39 -17.46
C LEU A 77 11.10 11.29 -16.52
N MET A 78 10.90 12.59 -16.62
CA MET A 78 11.44 13.56 -15.66
C MET A 78 10.32 13.97 -14.71
N SER A 79 10.43 13.58 -13.44
CA SER A 79 9.44 13.90 -12.40
C SER A 79 9.93 15.06 -11.54
N GLY A 80 9.08 16.06 -11.34
CA GLY A 80 9.39 17.24 -10.52
C GLY A 80 9.23 18.56 -11.25
N TYR A 81 8.93 19.61 -10.49
CA TYR A 81 8.66 20.96 -11.00
C TYR A 81 9.88 21.63 -11.66
N TRP A 82 11.10 21.29 -11.21
CA TRP A 82 12.34 21.96 -11.59
C TRP A 82 13.14 21.25 -12.70
N GLN A 83 12.55 20.28 -13.40
CA GLN A 83 13.28 19.46 -14.37
C GLN A 83 13.84 20.27 -15.55
N THR A 84 13.11 21.27 -16.04
CA THR A 84 13.59 22.23 -17.05
C THR A 84 14.67 23.17 -16.50
N PHE A 85 14.55 23.57 -15.23
CA PHE A 85 15.54 24.41 -14.57
C PHE A 85 16.85 23.67 -14.31
N GLN A 86 16.83 22.40 -13.89
CA GLN A 86 18.07 21.61 -13.73
C GLN A 86 18.87 21.50 -15.02
N ALA A 87 18.20 21.35 -16.17
CA ALA A 87 18.88 21.38 -17.46
C ALA A 87 19.54 22.74 -17.73
N ALA A 88 18.87 23.85 -17.39
CA ALA A 88 19.40 25.20 -17.55
C ALA A 88 20.52 25.55 -16.54
N VAL A 89 20.48 25.02 -15.31
CA VAL A 89 21.52 25.24 -14.30
C VAL A 89 22.81 24.50 -14.64
N ARG A 90 22.77 23.35 -15.34
CA ARG A 90 24.01 22.72 -15.85
C ARG A 90 24.80 23.63 -16.79
N SER A 91 24.12 24.55 -17.48
CA SER A 91 24.75 25.59 -18.31
C SER A 91 25.12 26.87 -17.57
N ILE A 92 24.77 27.00 -16.28
CA ILE A 92 25.08 28.15 -15.44
C ILE A 92 26.05 27.71 -14.34
N LEU A 93 27.26 28.30 -14.32
CA LEU A 93 28.32 28.02 -13.34
C LEU A 93 28.00 28.58 -11.94
N LEU A 94 26.88 28.16 -11.34
CA LEU A 94 26.56 28.43 -9.94
C LEU A 94 26.73 27.14 -9.13
N PRO A 95 27.24 27.23 -7.88
CA PRO A 95 27.35 26.06 -7.00
C PRO A 95 25.94 25.57 -6.64
N PHE A 96 25.56 24.43 -7.20
CA PHE A 96 24.32 23.72 -6.93
C PHE A 96 24.67 22.35 -6.34
N ILE A 97 24.16 22.07 -5.14
CA ILE A 97 24.33 20.77 -4.47
C ILE A 97 23.19 19.87 -4.93
N VAL A 98 23.49 18.94 -5.84
CA VAL A 98 22.61 17.80 -6.16
C VAL A 98 22.90 16.71 -5.13
N GLY A 99 21.87 16.22 -4.43
CA GLY A 99 22.00 14.95 -3.72
C GLY A 99 22.18 13.83 -4.75
N SER A 100 23.30 13.11 -4.69
CA SER A 100 23.52 11.92 -5.52
C SER A 100 22.44 10.85 -5.24
N PRO A 101 22.04 10.06 -6.26
CA PRO A 101 21.07 8.98 -6.08
C PRO A 101 21.53 7.93 -5.05
#